data_AF-A0A3Q8ZYY1-F1
#
_entry.id   AF-A0A3Q8ZYY1-F1
#
_cell.length_a   1.000
_cell.length_b   1.000
_cell.length_c   1.000
_cell.angle_alpha   90.00
_cell.angle_beta   90.00
_cell.angle_gamma   90.00
#
_symmetry.space_group_name_H-M   'P 1'
#
loop_
_entity.id
_entity.type
_entity.pdbx_description
1 polymer ?
#
loop_
_entity_poly.entity_id
_entity_poly.type
_entity_poly.pdbx_seq_one_letter_code
_entity_poly.pdbx_strand_id
1 'polypeptide(L)'
;MPRRSAIPGMGFLPALAVLASLAVAKANDHDSASLDLAALIECRIDVPSYNGFALWLAGEPGAAKALSWKEVPSGNPFLRQYNLSAPVHVFGRETGAIVFTATGPMAVLDGIAAPDLARQLDVPATVSMPGKFLGEKVVAENTEEAGGVSLVTRITLNVSTVESHPGKTLAGCSYALDVK
;
A
#
# COMPACT_ATOMS: atom_id res chain seq x y z
N MET A 1 -1.74 76.25 -33.63
CA MET A 1 -0.27 76.25 -33.45
C MET A 1 0.04 76.56 -32.00
N PRO A 2 1.06 75.98 -31.36
CA PRO A 2 1.53 74.58 -31.31
C PRO A 2 1.40 74.07 -29.83
N ARG A 3 1.90 72.95 -29.30
CA ARG A 3 3.01 72.05 -29.64
C ARG A 3 2.90 70.76 -28.80
N ARG A 4 3.46 69.68 -29.34
CA ARG A 4 3.50 68.29 -28.85
C ARG A 4 4.37 68.06 -27.59
N SER A 5 3.96 67.05 -26.83
CA SER A 5 4.68 65.95 -26.13
C SER A 5 6.02 66.18 -25.41
N ALA A 6 6.08 65.71 -24.15
CA ALA A 6 7.18 64.87 -23.62
C ALA A 6 6.76 64.15 -22.31
N ILE A 7 6.97 62.83 -22.26
CA ILE A 7 7.10 61.93 -21.08
C ILE A 7 8.64 61.71 -20.97
N PRO A 8 9.33 61.63 -19.79
CA PRO A 8 9.16 60.57 -18.78
C PRO A 8 9.53 60.92 -17.31
N GLY A 9 9.21 60.02 -16.37
CA GLY A 9 9.72 60.08 -15.00
C GLY A 9 9.22 58.94 -14.12
N MET A 10 9.99 57.86 -14.06
CA MET A 10 9.81 56.65 -13.25
C MET A 10 10.15 56.93 -11.78
N GLY A 11 9.36 56.43 -10.82
CA GLY A 11 9.77 56.38 -9.41
C GLY A 11 8.79 55.68 -8.46
N PHE A 12 9.12 54.41 -8.10
CA PHE A 12 9.17 53.81 -6.75
C PHE A 12 8.11 54.25 -5.71
N LEU A 13 7.33 53.43 -4.99
CA LEU A 13 7.35 52.02 -4.55
C LEU A 13 5.92 51.69 -4.02
N PRO A 14 5.33 50.51 -4.29
CA PRO A 14 4.14 50.05 -3.57
C PRO A 14 4.52 49.26 -2.30
N ALA A 15 3.62 49.32 -1.32
CA ALA A 15 3.68 48.66 -0.03
C ALA A 15 3.88 47.13 -0.14
N LEU A 16 4.68 46.56 0.77
CA LEU A 16 4.71 45.11 1.00
C LEU A 16 4.59 44.83 2.50
N ALA A 17 3.35 44.67 2.95
CA ALA A 17 3.03 44.07 4.23
C ALA A 17 3.37 42.57 4.15
N VAL A 18 4.40 42.13 4.86
CA VAL A 18 4.74 40.71 5.01
C VAL A 18 3.77 40.12 6.03
N LEU A 19 2.64 39.61 5.56
CA LEU A 19 1.82 38.65 6.31
C LEU A 19 2.45 37.27 6.11
N ALA A 20 3.25 36.85 7.07
CA ALA A 20 3.79 35.50 7.15
C ALA A 20 2.63 34.50 7.19
N SER A 21 2.40 33.83 6.06
CA SER A 21 1.48 32.71 5.97
C SER A 21 2.11 31.53 6.70
N LEU A 22 1.68 31.30 7.94
CA LEU A 22 1.82 29.99 8.58
C LEU A 22 0.93 29.02 7.78
N ALA A 23 1.53 28.41 6.75
CA ALA A 23 0.95 27.25 6.10
C ALA A 23 0.93 26.11 7.14
N VAL A 24 -0.19 25.98 7.85
CA VAL A 24 -0.58 24.71 8.46
C VAL A 24 -0.60 23.71 7.31
N ALA A 25 0.34 22.77 7.32
CA ALA A 25 0.27 21.58 6.51
C ALA A 25 -1.11 20.96 6.75
N LYS A 26 -2.00 21.08 5.77
CA LYS A 26 -3.24 20.34 5.77
C LYS A 26 -2.84 18.87 5.84
N ALA A 27 -3.23 18.20 6.92
CA ALA A 27 -3.21 16.74 6.98
C ALA A 27 -3.81 16.23 5.67
N ASN A 28 -3.09 15.33 5.00
CA ASN A 28 -3.54 14.70 3.77
C ASN A 28 -4.98 14.23 4.00
N ASP A 29 -5.92 14.81 3.26
CA ASP A 29 -7.20 14.16 2.96
C ASP A 29 -6.80 12.88 2.22
N HIS A 30 -6.55 11.81 2.98
CA HIS A 30 -6.48 10.48 2.43
C HIS A 30 -7.87 10.22 1.88
N ASP A 31 -8.02 10.31 0.56
CA ASP A 31 -9.20 9.80 -0.13
C ASP A 31 -9.17 8.27 0.00
N SER A 32 -9.54 7.76 1.17
CA SER A 32 -9.57 6.33 1.49
C SER A 32 -10.54 5.56 0.60
N ALA A 33 -11.40 6.27 -0.17
CA ALA A 33 -12.26 5.70 -1.21
C ALA A 33 -11.51 5.43 -2.54
N SER A 34 -10.26 5.91 -2.69
CA SER A 34 -9.43 5.71 -3.89
C SER A 34 -8.40 4.57 -3.74
N LEU A 35 -8.40 3.84 -2.63
CA LEU A 35 -7.42 2.78 -2.40
C LEU A 35 -7.63 1.62 -3.37
N ASP A 36 -6.73 1.50 -4.34
CA ASP A 36 -6.67 0.33 -5.22
C ASP A 36 -6.14 -0.87 -4.44
N LEU A 37 -7.06 -1.61 -3.80
CA LEU A 37 -6.75 -2.84 -3.07
C LEU A 37 -6.05 -3.87 -3.96
N ALA A 38 -6.39 -3.92 -5.25
CA ALA A 38 -5.71 -4.83 -6.18
C ALA A 38 -4.26 -4.41 -6.38
N ALA A 39 -3.97 -3.11 -6.50
CA ALA A 39 -2.60 -2.61 -6.58
C ALA A 39 -1.76 -2.95 -5.33
N LEU A 40 -2.34 -2.90 -4.14
CA LEU A 40 -1.67 -3.31 -2.90
C LEU A 40 -1.40 -4.81 -2.87
N ILE A 41 -2.36 -5.63 -3.31
CA ILE A 41 -2.20 -7.08 -3.30
C ILE A 41 -1.24 -7.53 -4.41
N GLU A 42 -1.18 -6.82 -5.53
CA GLU A 42 -0.38 -7.16 -6.72
C GLU A 42 0.94 -6.37 -6.85
N CYS A 43 1.46 -5.84 -5.73
CA CYS A 43 2.80 -5.23 -5.63
C CYS A 43 2.99 -3.97 -6.50
N ARG A 44 1.91 -3.24 -6.78
CA ARG A 44 1.95 -2.02 -7.62
C ARG A 44 2.06 -0.71 -6.83
N ILE A 45 2.06 -0.80 -5.50
CA ILE A 45 2.18 0.35 -4.59
C ILE A 45 3.60 0.41 -4.01
N ASP A 46 4.10 1.59 -3.67
CA ASP A 46 5.40 1.74 -3.00
C ASP A 46 5.31 1.52 -1.47
N VAL A 47 6.47 1.28 -0.84
CA VAL A 47 6.56 1.01 0.60
C VAL A 47 6.02 2.17 1.46
N PRO A 48 6.34 3.46 1.21
CA PRO A 48 5.77 4.56 1.97
C PRO A 48 4.24 4.64 1.89
N SER A 49 3.65 4.48 0.71
CA SER A 49 2.20 4.55 0.49
C SER A 49 1.49 3.41 1.21
N TYR A 50 2.01 2.17 1.13
CA TYR A 50 1.47 1.06 1.91
C TYR A 50 1.54 1.35 3.41
N ASN A 51 2.66 1.82 3.94
CA ASN A 51 2.82 2.05 5.37
C ASN A 51 1.91 3.18 5.89
N GLY A 52 1.70 4.23 5.09
CA GLY A 52 0.70 5.26 5.39
C GLY A 52 -0.71 4.68 5.50
N PHE A 53 -1.10 3.83 4.54
CA PHE A 53 -2.37 3.12 4.59
C PHE A 53 -2.48 2.15 5.78
N ALA A 54 -1.44 1.36 6.05
CA ALA A 54 -1.42 0.40 7.15
C ALA A 54 -1.56 1.09 8.51
N LEU A 55 -0.87 2.22 8.69
CA LEU A 55 -0.96 3.05 9.89
C LEU A 55 -2.37 3.63 10.06
N TRP A 56 -2.96 4.15 8.99
CA TRP A 56 -4.34 4.64 9.01
C TRP A 56 -5.34 3.53 9.35
N LEU A 57 -5.25 2.37 8.68
CA LEU A 57 -6.15 1.24 8.92
C LEU A 57 -6.07 0.72 10.36
N ALA A 58 -4.88 0.78 10.98
CA ALA A 58 -4.69 0.36 12.36
C ALA A 58 -5.05 1.42 13.41
N GLY A 59 -4.84 2.71 13.10
CA GLY A 59 -4.98 3.82 14.05
C GLY A 59 -6.33 4.52 14.04
N GLU A 60 -7.04 4.55 12.91
CA GLU A 60 -8.29 5.30 12.77
C GLU A 60 -9.50 4.46 13.22
N PRO A 61 -10.25 4.89 14.24
CA PRO A 61 -11.46 4.19 14.68
C PRO A 61 -12.49 4.06 13.55
N GLY A 62 -12.78 2.82 13.15
CA GLY A 62 -13.75 2.55 12.09
C GLY A 62 -13.19 2.66 10.67
N ALA A 63 -11.87 2.69 10.47
CA ALA A 63 -11.24 2.65 9.14
C ALA A 63 -11.79 1.52 8.25
N ALA A 64 -11.86 0.29 8.77
CA ALA A 64 -12.44 -0.84 8.05
C ALA A 64 -13.91 -0.60 7.67
N LYS A 65 -14.70 0.03 8.56
CA LYS A 65 -16.09 0.40 8.27
C LYS A 65 -16.18 1.46 7.17
N ALA A 66 -15.27 2.43 7.14
CA ALA A 66 -15.20 3.43 6.08
C ALA A 66 -14.90 2.77 4.71
N LEU A 67 -14.14 1.68 4.69
CA LEU A 67 -13.91 0.84 3.51
C LEU A 67 -15.06 -0.13 3.20
N SER A 68 -16.14 -0.13 3.99
CA SER A 68 -17.20 -1.15 3.95
C SER A 68 -16.69 -2.58 4.14
N TRP A 69 -15.56 -2.76 4.81
CA TRP A 69 -14.99 -4.05 5.16
C TRP A 69 -15.54 -4.52 6.50
N LYS A 70 -15.80 -5.82 6.61
CA LYS A 70 -16.21 -6.47 7.84
C LYS A 70 -15.06 -7.32 8.37
N GLU A 71 -14.48 -6.93 9.50
CA GLU A 71 -13.51 -7.78 10.20
C GLU A 71 -14.17 -9.07 10.68
N VAL A 72 -13.47 -10.19 10.53
CA VAL A 72 -13.93 -11.52 10.95
C VAL A 72 -12.79 -12.28 11.63
N PRO A 73 -13.08 -13.23 12.53
CA PRO A 73 -12.05 -14.06 13.15
C PRO A 73 -11.28 -14.84 12.07
N SER A 74 -9.95 -14.73 12.09
CA SER A 74 -9.07 -15.44 11.15
C SER A 74 -8.65 -16.83 11.64
N GLY A 75 -8.82 -17.13 12.94
CA GLY A 75 -8.24 -18.32 13.56
C GLY A 75 -6.72 -18.29 13.69
N ASN A 76 -6.07 -17.15 13.39
CA ASN A 76 -4.63 -16.96 13.46
C ASN A 76 -4.30 -15.58 14.06
N PRO A 77 -3.64 -15.51 15.23
CA PRO A 77 -3.38 -14.24 15.91
C PRO A 77 -2.46 -13.28 15.14
N PHE A 78 -1.75 -13.78 14.12
CA PHE A 78 -0.88 -12.96 13.25
C PHE A 78 -1.59 -12.46 11.99
N LEU A 79 -2.87 -12.82 11.79
CA LEU A 79 -3.66 -12.41 10.64
C LEU A 79 -4.91 -11.65 11.09
N ARG A 80 -5.12 -10.45 10.55
CA ARG A 80 -6.43 -9.79 10.61
C ARG A 80 -7.19 -10.07 9.33
N GLN A 81 -8.38 -10.63 9.43
CA GLN A 81 -9.17 -10.99 8.26
C GLN A 81 -10.35 -10.05 8.06
N TYR A 82 -10.60 -9.70 6.80
CA TYR A 82 -11.73 -8.88 6.39
C TYR A 82 -12.51 -9.54 5.26
N ASN A 83 -13.83 -9.50 5.37
CA ASN A 83 -14.73 -9.71 4.24
C ASN A 83 -15.00 -8.36 3.57
N LEU A 84 -14.87 -8.33 2.25
CA LEU A 84 -15.09 -7.16 1.41
C LEU A 84 -16.57 -7.00 1.09
N SER A 85 -17.04 -5.76 0.92
CA SER A 85 -18.41 -5.46 0.45
C SER A 85 -18.60 -5.78 -1.04
N ALA A 86 -17.54 -5.64 -1.83
CA ALA A 86 -17.46 -6.02 -3.23
C ALA A 86 -16.19 -6.87 -3.45
N PRO A 87 -16.26 -7.96 -4.23
CA PRO A 87 -15.08 -8.75 -4.55
C PRO A 87 -14.00 -7.91 -5.25
N VAL A 88 -12.74 -8.21 -4.97
CA VAL A 88 -11.59 -7.65 -5.68
C VAL A 88 -11.06 -8.67 -6.67
N HIS A 89 -10.63 -8.20 -7.85
CA HIS A 89 -9.99 -9.04 -8.86
C HIS A 89 -8.46 -8.90 -8.76
N VAL A 90 -7.78 -10.00 -8.45
CA VAL A 90 -6.32 -10.07 -8.27
C VAL A 90 -5.80 -11.42 -8.74
N PHE A 91 -4.63 -11.42 -9.38
CA PHE A 91 -3.99 -12.61 -9.93
C PHE A 91 -4.89 -13.41 -10.87
N GLY A 92 -5.76 -12.72 -11.62
CA GLY A 92 -6.75 -13.33 -12.51
C GLY A 92 -7.93 -13.99 -11.79
N ARG A 93 -8.17 -13.67 -10.52
CA ARG A 93 -9.18 -14.32 -9.67
C ARG A 93 -9.97 -13.30 -8.87
N GLU A 94 -11.23 -13.60 -8.62
CA GLU A 94 -12.04 -12.82 -7.68
C GLU A 94 -11.93 -13.38 -6.27
N THR A 95 -11.89 -12.50 -5.28
CA THR A 95 -12.08 -12.86 -3.88
C THR A 95 -12.86 -11.80 -3.13
N GLY A 96 -13.72 -12.25 -2.22
CA GLY A 96 -14.40 -11.39 -1.26
C GLY A 96 -13.73 -11.34 0.11
N ALA A 97 -12.53 -11.93 0.26
CA ALA A 97 -11.85 -12.01 1.54
C ALA A 97 -10.35 -11.72 1.42
N ILE A 98 -9.84 -10.94 2.36
CA ILE A 98 -8.42 -10.61 2.47
C ILE A 98 -7.95 -10.84 3.91
N VAL A 99 -6.64 -11.07 4.05
CA VAL A 99 -5.96 -11.05 5.34
C VAL A 99 -4.84 -10.03 5.31
N PHE A 100 -4.64 -9.31 6.41
CA PHE A 100 -3.42 -8.54 6.65
C PHE A 100 -2.48 -9.36 7.50
N THR A 101 -1.26 -9.53 6.99
CA THR A 101 -0.10 -9.97 7.76
C THR A 101 0.54 -8.76 8.45
N ALA A 102 1.66 -8.97 9.15
CA ALA A 102 2.44 -7.86 9.71
C ALA A 102 2.96 -6.88 8.65
N THR A 103 3.22 -7.35 7.42
CA THR A 103 3.93 -6.59 6.39
C THR A 103 3.11 -6.34 5.13
N GLY A 104 1.87 -6.82 5.05
CA GLY A 104 1.02 -6.50 3.91
C GLY A 104 -0.26 -7.31 3.76
N PRO A 105 -1.14 -6.88 2.83
CA PRO A 105 -2.39 -7.56 2.54
C PRO A 105 -2.17 -8.75 1.61
N MET A 106 -2.97 -9.79 1.82
CA MET A 106 -3.05 -10.97 0.95
C MET A 106 -4.50 -11.29 0.65
N ALA A 107 -4.77 -11.65 -0.60
CA ALA A 107 -6.01 -12.25 -1.03
C ALA A 107 -6.15 -13.67 -0.47
N VAL A 108 -7.34 -14.00 0.03
CA VAL A 108 -7.72 -15.38 0.35
C VAL A 108 -8.37 -15.97 -0.89
N LEU A 109 -7.65 -16.83 -1.60
CA LEU A 109 -8.06 -17.34 -2.90
C LEU A 109 -8.61 -18.76 -2.83
N ASP A 110 -9.68 -18.96 -3.57
CA ASP A 110 -10.35 -20.24 -3.78
C ASP A 110 -10.02 -20.83 -5.16
N GLY A 111 -10.18 -22.15 -5.27
CA GLY A 111 -10.12 -22.85 -6.56
C GLY A 111 -8.74 -22.84 -7.24
N ILE A 112 -7.66 -22.57 -6.50
CA ILE A 112 -6.29 -22.76 -6.96
C ILE A 112 -5.39 -23.24 -5.83
N ALA A 113 -4.55 -24.23 -6.12
CA ALA A 113 -3.53 -24.68 -5.19
C ALA A 113 -2.34 -23.70 -5.21
N ALA A 114 -1.73 -23.46 -4.06
CA ALA A 114 -0.63 -22.51 -3.92
C ALA A 114 0.57 -22.79 -4.86
N PRO A 115 1.02 -24.05 -5.09
CA PRO A 115 2.05 -24.34 -6.08
C PRO A 115 1.66 -23.95 -7.51
N ASP A 116 0.38 -24.06 -7.87
CA ASP A 116 -0.11 -23.72 -9.21
C ASP A 116 -0.13 -22.22 -9.41
N LEU A 117 -0.59 -21.46 -8.40
CA LEU A 117 -0.57 -20.00 -8.44
C LEU A 117 0.86 -19.48 -8.48
N ALA A 118 1.74 -20.05 -7.65
CA ALA A 118 3.15 -19.67 -7.64
C ALA A 118 3.81 -19.88 -9.01
N ARG A 119 3.52 -20.99 -9.71
CA ARG A 119 3.98 -21.20 -11.09
C ARG A 119 3.42 -20.16 -12.06
N GLN A 120 2.14 -19.81 -11.96
CA GLN A 120 1.52 -18.77 -12.81
C GLN A 120 2.16 -17.39 -12.62
N LEU A 121 2.54 -17.08 -11.38
CA LEU A 121 3.14 -15.80 -11.01
C LEU A 121 4.66 -15.81 -11.05
N ASP A 122 5.29 -16.91 -11.45
CA ASP A 122 6.74 -17.11 -11.43
C ASP A 122 7.35 -16.80 -10.04
N VAL A 123 6.76 -17.39 -9.00
CA VAL A 123 7.19 -17.27 -7.60
C VAL A 123 7.91 -18.56 -7.21
N PRO A 124 9.22 -18.52 -6.90
CA PRO A 124 9.95 -19.71 -6.48
C PRO A 124 9.44 -20.22 -5.13
N ALA A 125 9.38 -21.54 -4.99
CA ALA A 125 8.98 -22.17 -3.74
C ALA A 125 10.18 -22.23 -2.78
N THR A 126 10.00 -21.67 -1.58
CA THR A 126 10.90 -21.84 -0.44
C THR A 126 10.56 -23.12 0.32
N VAL A 127 9.26 -23.45 0.40
CA VAL A 127 8.73 -24.70 0.95
C VAL A 127 7.64 -25.25 0.04
N SER A 128 7.73 -26.52 -0.32
CA SER A 128 6.71 -27.21 -1.11
C SER A 128 6.53 -28.65 -0.61
N MET A 129 5.54 -28.86 0.26
CA MET A 129 5.19 -30.15 0.85
C MET A 129 3.67 -30.35 0.81
N PRO A 130 3.17 -31.60 0.96
CA PRO A 130 1.74 -31.84 1.10
C PRO A 130 1.12 -30.97 2.22
N GLY A 131 0.11 -30.16 1.89
CA GLY A 131 -0.58 -29.27 2.84
C GLY A 131 0.18 -27.98 3.22
N LYS A 132 1.47 -27.85 2.88
CA LYS A 132 2.27 -26.65 3.20
C LYS A 132 3.02 -26.12 1.99
N PHE A 133 2.72 -24.88 1.62
CA PHE A 133 3.44 -24.15 0.59
C PHE A 133 3.86 -22.77 1.11
N LEU A 134 5.10 -22.38 0.81
CA LEU A 134 5.61 -21.02 0.99
C LEU A 134 6.46 -20.69 -0.24
N GLY A 135 6.14 -19.61 -0.92
CA GLY A 135 6.93 -19.07 -2.02
C GLY A 135 6.98 -17.55 -1.93
N GLU A 136 8.11 -16.99 -2.34
CA GLU A 136 8.37 -15.57 -2.29
C GLU A 136 9.17 -15.12 -3.51
N LYS A 137 8.88 -13.92 -4.02
CA LYS A 137 9.66 -13.27 -5.07
C LYS A 137 9.85 -11.80 -4.71
N VAL A 138 11.10 -11.36 -4.61
CA VAL A 138 11.40 -9.92 -4.51
C VAL A 138 11.02 -9.26 -5.83
N VAL A 139 10.11 -8.30 -5.77
CA VAL A 139 9.61 -7.53 -6.91
C VAL A 139 10.35 -6.20 -7.06
N ALA A 140 10.67 -5.58 -5.92
CA ALA A 140 11.48 -4.37 -5.86
C ALA A 140 12.29 -4.35 -4.57
N GLU A 141 13.51 -3.83 -4.65
CA GLU A 141 14.34 -3.52 -3.50
C GLU A 141 15.08 -2.21 -3.80
N ASN A 142 15.11 -1.30 -2.83
CA ASN A 142 15.87 -0.06 -2.91
C ASN A 142 16.64 0.18 -1.61
N THR A 143 17.84 0.71 -1.74
CA THR A 143 18.68 1.12 -0.59
C THR A 143 19.03 2.58 -0.74
N GLU A 144 18.69 3.37 0.27
CA GLU A 144 18.99 4.80 0.33
C GLU A 144 19.96 5.08 1.47
N GLU A 145 21.05 5.78 1.18
CA GLU A 145 22.03 6.20 2.18
C GLU A 145 21.69 7.62 2.65
N ALA A 146 21.42 7.79 3.94
CA ALA A 146 21.13 9.08 4.53
C ALA A 146 21.78 9.22 5.91
N GLY A 147 22.71 10.17 6.06
CA GLY A 147 23.27 10.51 7.37
C GLY A 147 24.07 9.38 8.05
N GLY A 148 24.70 8.49 7.27
CA GLY A 148 25.46 7.36 7.79
C GLY A 148 24.62 6.14 8.17
N VAL A 149 23.34 6.12 7.77
CA VAL A 149 22.38 5.04 7.95
C VAL A 149 21.86 4.61 6.57
N SER A 150 21.68 3.30 6.37
CA SER A 150 21.14 2.77 5.12
C SER A 150 19.68 2.35 5.32
N LEU A 151 18.75 3.00 4.62
CA LEU A 151 17.34 2.64 4.60
C LEU A 151 17.08 1.65 3.46
N VAL A 152 16.62 0.45 3.78
CA VAL A 152 16.28 -0.59 2.80
C VAL A 152 14.77 -0.74 2.73
N THR A 153 14.21 -0.59 1.53
CA THR A 153 12.82 -0.92 1.24
C THR A 153 12.77 -2.17 0.37
N ARG A 154 11.85 -3.07 0.68
CA ARG A 154 11.67 -4.32 -0.07
C ARG A 154 10.19 -4.62 -0.28
N ILE A 155 9.82 -4.91 -1.51
CA ILE A 155 8.51 -5.39 -1.91
C ILE A 155 8.64 -6.84 -2.35
N THR A 156 7.96 -7.74 -1.67
CA THR A 156 8.00 -9.19 -1.93
C THR A 156 6.60 -9.69 -2.25
N LEU A 157 6.42 -10.34 -3.40
CA LEU A 157 5.23 -11.10 -3.71
C LEU A 157 5.30 -12.46 -3.02
N ASN A 158 4.28 -12.80 -2.24
CA ASN A 158 4.19 -14.04 -1.48
C ASN A 158 3.02 -14.89 -1.97
N VAL A 159 3.23 -16.20 -1.99
CA VAL A 159 2.17 -17.21 -2.17
C VAL A 159 2.33 -18.27 -1.09
N SER A 160 1.29 -18.55 -0.30
CA SER A 160 1.41 -19.43 0.86
C SER A 160 0.13 -20.18 1.22
N THR A 161 0.28 -21.22 2.05
CA THR A 161 -0.81 -21.85 2.80
C THR A 161 -0.61 -21.68 4.31
N VAL A 162 -1.72 -21.55 5.02
CA VAL A 162 -1.77 -21.47 6.48
C VAL A 162 -2.86 -22.38 7.02
N GLU A 163 -2.63 -22.98 8.19
CA GLU A 163 -3.55 -23.96 8.78
C GLU A 163 -4.91 -23.37 9.13
N SER A 164 -4.96 -22.08 9.47
CA SER A 164 -6.19 -21.34 9.75
C SER A 164 -7.11 -21.17 8.54
N HIS A 165 -6.60 -21.40 7.32
CA HIS A 165 -7.33 -21.23 6.06
C HIS A 165 -7.22 -22.51 5.20
N PRO A 166 -7.79 -23.64 5.68
CA PRO A 166 -7.64 -24.93 5.01
C PRO A 166 -8.22 -24.89 3.59
N GLY A 167 -7.45 -25.40 2.63
CA GLY A 167 -7.84 -25.44 1.22
C GLY A 167 -7.78 -24.09 0.48
N LYS A 168 -7.43 -22.99 1.17
CA LYS A 168 -7.24 -21.68 0.54
C LYS A 168 -5.78 -21.46 0.20
N THR A 169 -5.56 -20.65 -0.83
CA THR A 169 -4.24 -20.10 -1.15
C THR A 169 -4.22 -18.64 -0.72
N LEU A 170 -3.20 -18.23 0.03
CA LEU A 170 -2.97 -16.82 0.31
C LEU A 170 -1.96 -16.27 -0.70
N ALA A 171 -2.27 -15.14 -1.31
CA ALA A 171 -1.32 -14.46 -2.20
C ALA A 171 -1.40 -12.94 -2.04
N GLY A 172 -0.26 -12.28 -1.99
CA GLY A 172 -0.21 -10.82 -1.84
C GLY A 172 1.19 -10.32 -1.58
N CYS A 173 1.31 -9.03 -1.29
CA CYS A 173 2.60 -8.36 -1.20
C CYS A 173 2.95 -7.98 0.22
N SER A 174 4.22 -8.19 0.57
CA SER A 174 4.85 -7.67 1.77
C SER A 174 5.66 -6.43 1.40
N TYR A 175 5.54 -5.40 2.24
CA TYR A 175 6.20 -4.11 2.11
C TYR A 175 7.04 -3.89 3.36
N ALA A 176 8.33 -4.20 3.25
CA ALA A 176 9.27 -4.09 4.35
C ALA A 176 10.06 -2.78 4.26
N LEU A 177 10.34 -2.23 5.44
CA LEU A 177 11.21 -1.09 5.66
C LEU A 177 12.20 -1.49 6.76
N ASP A 178 13.47 -1.55 6.43
CA ASP A 178 14.56 -1.92 7.34
C ASP A 178 15.58 -0.79 7.41
N VAL A 179 16.16 -0.59 8.59
CA VAL A 179 17.23 0.39 8.83
C VAL A 179 18.51 -0.38 9.16
N LYS A 180 19.60 -0.11 8.45
CA LYS A 180 20.92 -0.75 8.64
C LYS A 180 21.98 0.26 9.06
#